data_AF-A0A6N9TVS3-F1
#
_entry.id   AF-A0A6N9TVS3-F1
#
_cell.length_a   1.000
_cell.length_b   1.000
_cell.length_c   1.000
_cell.angle_alpha   90.00
_cell.angle_beta   90.00
_cell.angle_gamma   90.00
#
_symmetry.space_group_name_H-M   'P 1'
#
loop_
_entity.id
_entity.type
_entity.pdbx_description
1 polymer ?
#
loop_
_entity_poly.entity_id
_entity_poly.type
_entity_poly.pdbx_seq_one_letter_code
_entity_poly.pdbx_strand_id
1 'polypeptide(L)'
;MHSFPVATLTETDGLSRCPAVFLPADPARTGLMAFWDQDGGAPPGGPGSTREITVVGDDARPRTVPALLVPVGHALPVLTRARTRPDASPAAAFWGAAAVLALQFVARGLLLP
;
A
#
# COMPACT_ATOMS: atom_id res chain seq x y z
N MET A 1 -0.20 25.38 -0.72
CA MET A 1 0.65 24.44 -1.48
C MET A 1 1.18 23.40 -0.50
N HIS A 2 0.59 22.20 -0.47
CA HIS A 2 1.13 21.10 0.34
C HIS A 2 2.13 20.34 -0.52
N SER A 3 3.42 20.61 -0.28
CA SER A 3 4.49 19.78 -0.80
C SER A 3 4.48 18.49 0.01
N PHE A 4 3.99 17.42 -0.59
CA PHE A 4 4.08 16.11 0.02
C PHE A 4 5.44 15.52 -0.35
N PRO A 5 6.24 15.06 0.63
CA PRO A 5 7.51 14.42 0.34
C PRO A 5 7.27 13.20 -0.54
N VAL A 6 7.91 13.18 -1.70
CA VAL A 6 7.93 12.01 -2.60
C VAL A 6 8.79 10.95 -1.92
N ALA A 7 8.26 9.73 -1.77
CA ALA A 7 9.02 8.60 -1.25
C ALA A 7 10.32 8.42 -2.05
N THR A 8 11.42 8.22 -1.35
CA THR A 8 12.70 7.89 -1.97
C THR A 8 12.64 6.52 -2.64
N LEU A 9 13.55 6.25 -3.58
CA LEU A 9 13.60 4.95 -4.27
C LEU A 9 13.85 3.80 -3.30
N THR A 10 14.67 4.01 -2.26
CA THR A 10 14.97 3.04 -1.21
C THR A 10 13.75 2.73 -0.35
N GLU A 11 12.99 3.75 0.07
CA GLU A 11 11.71 3.53 0.79
C GLU A 11 10.71 2.78 -0.07
N THR A 12 10.65 3.12 -1.37
CA THR A 12 9.79 2.42 -2.32
C THR A 12 10.18 0.94 -2.46
N ASP A 13 11.50 0.65 -2.51
CA ASP A 13 12.00 -0.72 -2.64
C ASP A 13 11.65 -1.57 -1.43
N GLY A 14 11.90 -1.03 -0.22
CA GLY A 14 11.56 -1.69 1.03
C GLY A 14 10.06 -2.01 1.13
N LEU A 15 9.21 -1.01 0.87
CA LEU A 15 7.76 -1.18 0.96
C LEU A 15 7.20 -2.15 -0.10
N SER A 16 7.87 -2.35 -1.24
CA SER A 16 7.40 -3.31 -2.25
C SER A 16 7.46 -4.77 -1.79
N ARG A 17 8.31 -5.08 -0.79
CA ARG A 17 8.47 -6.41 -0.19
C ARG A 17 7.53 -6.64 0.99
N CYS A 18 6.92 -5.58 1.51
CA CYS A 18 5.93 -5.67 2.58
C CYS A 18 4.57 -6.14 2.02
N PRO A 19 3.89 -7.08 2.69
CA PRO A 19 2.46 -7.26 2.51
C PRO A 19 1.70 -5.94 2.57
N ALA A 20 0.67 -5.82 1.72
CA ALA A 20 -0.11 -4.59 1.58
C ALA A 20 -1.61 -4.87 1.53
N VAL A 21 -2.41 -3.95 2.09
CA VAL A 21 -3.88 -4.00 2.00
C VAL A 21 -4.49 -2.60 1.94
N PHE A 22 -5.59 -2.46 1.22
CA PHE A 22 -6.39 -1.23 1.24
C PHE A 22 -7.28 -1.20 2.50
N LEU A 23 -7.24 -0.07 3.20
CA LEU A 23 -8.11 0.26 4.32
C LEU A 23 -9.17 1.26 3.84
N PRO A 24 -10.45 0.85 3.73
CA PRO A 24 -11.52 1.75 3.34
C PRO A 24 -11.76 2.83 4.41
N ALA A 25 -12.22 3.99 3.98
CA ALA A 25 -12.57 5.10 4.86
C ALA A 25 -13.81 5.84 4.33
N ASP A 26 -14.40 6.67 5.18
CA ASP A 26 -15.50 7.57 4.82
C ASP A 26 -15.06 9.02 5.06
N PRO A 27 -14.92 9.86 4.02
CA PRO A 27 -15.26 9.59 2.62
C PRO A 27 -14.26 8.67 1.91
N ALA A 28 -14.70 7.94 0.88
CA ALA A 28 -13.91 6.92 0.17
C ALA A 28 -12.51 7.38 -0.28
N ARG A 29 -12.37 8.65 -0.67
CA ARG A 29 -11.08 9.27 -1.07
C ARG A 29 -10.03 9.38 0.05
N THR A 30 -10.41 9.12 1.30
CA THR A 30 -9.51 9.14 2.47
C THR A 30 -8.98 7.76 2.84
N GLY A 31 -9.31 6.73 2.05
CA GLY A 31 -8.77 5.39 2.23
C GLY A 31 -7.24 5.37 2.17
N LEU A 32 -6.66 4.38 2.84
CA LEU A 32 -5.21 4.25 3.01
C LEU A 32 -4.74 2.89 2.49
N MET A 33 -3.48 2.80 2.12
CA MET A 33 -2.77 1.54 1.94
C MET A 33 -1.96 1.28 3.21
N ALA A 34 -2.12 0.11 3.81
CA ALA A 34 -1.30 -0.35 4.91
C ALA A 34 -0.20 -1.26 4.39
N PHE A 35 1.05 -1.01 4.79
CA PHE A 35 2.19 -1.87 4.55
C PHE A 35 2.75 -2.34 5.88
N TRP A 36 2.97 -3.64 6.07
CA TRP A 36 3.53 -4.18 7.31
C TRP A 36 4.67 -5.15 7.02
N ASP A 37 5.52 -5.38 8.00
CA ASP A 37 6.51 -6.46 7.94
C ASP A 37 5.83 -7.81 8.19
N GLN A 38 6.11 -8.80 7.33
CA GLN A 38 5.45 -10.10 7.40
C GLN A 38 5.69 -10.81 8.74
N ASP A 39 6.87 -10.61 9.33
CA ASP A 39 7.35 -11.21 10.56
C ASP A 39 6.96 -10.39 11.81
N GLY A 40 6.22 -9.28 11.62
CA GLY A 40 5.70 -8.42 12.69
C GLY A 40 6.68 -7.34 13.15
N GLY A 41 7.81 -7.15 12.47
CA GLY A 41 8.74 -6.07 12.71
C GLY A 41 8.20 -4.69 12.32
N ALA A 42 8.97 -3.64 12.61
CA ALA A 42 8.62 -2.30 12.16
C ALA A 42 8.74 -2.22 10.62
N PRO A 43 7.72 -1.73 9.90
CA PRO A 43 7.83 -1.55 8.46
C PRO A 43 8.85 -0.47 8.11
N PRO A 44 9.41 -0.48 6.88
CA PRO A 44 10.23 0.62 6.39
C PRO A 44 9.51 1.97 6.52
N GLY A 45 10.28 3.04 6.78
CA GLY A 45 9.76 4.40 6.80
C GLY A 45 9.22 4.85 5.43
N GLY A 46 8.42 5.91 5.44
CA GLY A 46 7.89 6.50 4.21
C GLY A 46 6.85 7.59 4.47
N PRO A 47 6.19 8.12 3.42
CA PRO A 47 5.20 9.19 3.52
C PRO A 47 3.88 8.66 4.09
N GLY A 48 3.83 8.47 5.41
CA GLY A 48 2.69 7.91 6.10
C GLY A 48 2.82 7.99 7.62
N SER A 49 1.91 7.33 8.33
CA SER A 49 1.98 7.18 9.78
C SER A 49 1.92 5.72 10.17
N THR A 50 2.79 5.28 11.08
CA THR A 50 2.74 3.94 11.63
C THR A 50 1.57 3.80 12.62
N ARG A 51 0.74 2.78 12.46
CA ARG A 51 -0.32 2.40 13.39
C ARG A 51 -0.44 0.88 13.45
N GLU A 52 -0.96 0.37 14.56
CA GLU A 52 -1.30 -1.04 14.67
C GLU A 52 -2.53 -1.39 13.83
N ILE A 53 -2.46 -2.48 13.08
CA ILE A 53 -3.59 -3.09 12.39
C ILE A 53 -3.73 -4.55 12.79
N THR A 54 -4.93 -5.11 12.67
CA THR A 54 -5.15 -6.55 12.84
C THR A 54 -5.20 -7.21 11.47
N VAL A 55 -4.34 -8.20 11.25
CA VAL A 55 -4.30 -9.02 10.03
C VAL A 55 -4.54 -10.48 10.37
N VAL A 56 -5.02 -11.25 9.40
CA VAL A 56 -5.19 -12.70 9.55
C VAL A 56 -3.97 -13.40 8.97
N GLY A 57 -3.35 -14.28 9.76
CA GLY A 57 -2.24 -15.10 9.32
C GLY A 57 -2.64 -16.26 8.43
N ASP A 58 -1.61 -16.96 7.94
CA ASP A 58 -1.74 -18.22 7.20
C ASP A 58 -2.36 -19.33 8.07
N ASP A 59 -2.13 -19.28 9.38
CA ASP A 59 -2.79 -20.09 10.40
C ASP A 59 -4.25 -19.69 10.69
N ALA A 60 -4.80 -18.74 9.94
CA ALA A 60 -6.12 -18.14 10.11
C ALA A 60 -6.34 -17.47 11.47
N ARG A 61 -5.28 -17.11 12.21
CA ARG A 61 -5.39 -16.40 13.49
C ARG A 61 -5.19 -14.89 13.31
N PRO A 62 -5.92 -14.06 14.07
CA PRO A 62 -5.69 -12.63 14.09
C PRO A 62 -4.37 -12.31 14.79
N ARG A 63 -3.56 -11.44 14.19
CA ARG A 63 -2.36 -10.85 14.79
C ARG A 63 -2.37 -9.34 14.63
N THR A 64 -1.95 -8.64 15.67
CA THR A 64 -1.75 -7.19 15.65
C THR A 64 -0.32 -6.91 15.19
N VAL A 65 -0.15 -6.08 14.17
CA VAL A 65 1.15 -5.73 13.58
C VAL A 65 1.25 -4.23 13.35
N PRO A 66 2.45 -3.64 13.54
CA PRO A 66 2.70 -2.27 13.15
C PRO A 66 2.67 -2.16 11.62
N ALA A 67 1.88 -1.22 11.12
CA ALA A 67 1.77 -0.95 9.69
C ALA A 67 1.97 0.53 9.38
N LEU A 68 2.71 0.81 8.31
CA LEU A 68 2.81 2.14 7.73
C LEU A 68 1.55 2.39 6.90
N LEU A 69 0.74 3.36 7.33
CA LEU A 69 -0.46 3.77 6.62
C LEU A 69 -0.15 4.95 5.70
N VAL A 70 -0.32 4.72 4.40
CA VAL A 70 0.07 5.63 3.32
C VAL A 70 -1.20 6.01 2.54
N PRO A 71 -1.48 7.31 2.29
CA PRO A 71 -2.58 7.70 1.40
C PRO A 71 -2.42 7.07 0.02
N VAL A 72 -3.51 6.63 -0.61
CA VAL A 72 -3.46 5.88 -1.88
C VAL A 72 -2.59 6.55 -2.94
N GLY A 73 -2.71 7.87 -3.11
CA GLY A 73 -1.89 8.63 -4.07
C GLY A 73 -0.38 8.52 -3.82
N HIS A 74 0.06 8.45 -2.57
CA HIS A 74 1.46 8.25 -2.19
C HIS A 74 1.92 6.80 -2.29
N ALA A 75 0.99 5.84 -2.23
CA ALA A 75 1.28 4.42 -2.40
C ALA A 75 1.43 4.02 -3.87
N LEU A 76 0.86 4.77 -4.82
CA LEU A 76 0.88 4.45 -6.25
C LEU A 76 2.30 4.16 -6.81
N PRO A 77 3.35 4.95 -6.54
CA PRO A 77 4.70 4.64 -7.02
C PRO A 77 5.24 3.31 -6.50
N VAL A 78 4.90 2.93 -5.27
CA VAL A 78 5.30 1.64 -4.68
C VAL A 78 4.56 0.49 -5.34
N LEU A 79 3.23 0.56 -5.34
CA LEU A 79 2.36 -0.49 -5.87
C LEU A 79 2.60 -0.74 -7.36
N THR A 80 2.69 0.33 -8.15
CA THR A 80 2.91 0.22 -9.60
C THR A 80 4.25 -0.43 -9.95
N ARG A 81 5.29 -0.27 -9.12
CA ARG A 81 6.57 -0.98 -9.28
C ARG A 81 6.51 -2.41 -8.75
N ALA A 82 5.90 -2.62 -7.58
CA ALA A 82 5.78 -3.94 -6.95
C ALA A 82 5.16 -4.98 -7.89
N ARG A 83 4.18 -4.60 -8.72
CA ARG A 83 3.52 -5.50 -9.69
C ARG A 83 4.47 -6.22 -10.65
N THR A 84 5.64 -5.64 -10.95
CA THR A 84 6.60 -6.19 -11.93
C THR A 84 7.86 -6.74 -11.26
N ARG A 85 7.94 -6.68 -9.93
CA ARG A 85 9.14 -7.07 -9.20
C ARG A 85 9.08 -8.55 -8.79
N PRO A 86 10.12 -9.35 -9.07
CA PRO A 86 10.15 -10.76 -8.65
C PRO A 86 10.20 -10.96 -7.13
N ASP A 87 10.74 -10.00 -6.40
CA ASP A 87 10.94 -10.03 -4.95
C ASP A 87 9.86 -9.28 -4.15
N ALA A 88 8.81 -8.79 -4.82
CA ALA A 88 7.71 -8.11 -4.16
C ALA A 88 6.84 -9.10 -3.36
N SER A 89 6.21 -8.59 -2.30
CA SER A 89 5.16 -9.35 -1.63
C SER A 89 4.03 -9.64 -2.62
N PRO A 90 3.46 -10.86 -2.62
CA PRO A 90 2.30 -11.19 -3.47
C PRO A 90 1.13 -10.22 -3.29
N ALA A 91 0.89 -9.75 -2.05
CA ALA A 91 -0.16 -8.79 -1.76
C ALA A 91 0.15 -7.41 -2.36
N ALA A 92 1.39 -6.94 -2.26
CA ALA A 92 1.81 -5.68 -2.89
C ALA A 92 1.72 -5.74 -4.42
N ALA A 93 2.13 -6.87 -5.02
CA ALA A 93 2.01 -7.09 -6.46
C ALA A 93 0.55 -7.10 -6.92
N PHE A 94 -0.34 -7.76 -6.17
CA PHE A 94 -1.79 -7.76 -6.41
C PHE A 94 -2.38 -6.35 -6.40
N TRP A 95 -2.12 -5.57 -5.34
CA TRP A 95 -2.58 -4.19 -5.26
C TRP A 95 -1.92 -3.29 -6.31
N GLY A 96 -0.71 -3.62 -6.75
CA GLY A 96 -0.06 -3.02 -7.91
C GLY A 96 -0.81 -3.21 -9.22
N ALA A 97 -1.25 -4.44 -9.50
CA ALA A 97 -2.08 -4.72 -10.66
C ALA A 97 -3.45 -4.01 -10.57
N ALA A 98 -4.09 -4.04 -9.41
CA ALA A 98 -5.35 -3.34 -9.16
C ALA A 98 -5.22 -1.82 -9.36
N ALA A 99 -4.14 -1.21 -8.86
CA ALA A 99 -3.87 0.22 -9.04
C ALA A 99 -3.72 0.60 -10.53
N VAL A 100 -3.01 -0.21 -11.31
CA VAL A 100 -2.88 0.04 -12.77
C VAL A 100 -4.21 -0.10 -13.49
N LEU A 101 -5.01 -1.11 -13.15
CA LEU A 101 -6.35 -1.28 -13.73
C LEU A 101 -7.24 -0.08 -13.38
N ALA A 102 -7.21 0.39 -12.13
CA ALA A 102 -7.95 1.58 -11.71
C ALA A 102 -7.51 2.83 -12.48
N LEU A 103 -6.20 3.04 -12.66
CA LEU A 103 -5.67 4.14 -13.47
C LEU A 103 -6.10 4.04 -14.94
N GLN A 104 -6.20 2.83 -15.50
CA GLN A 104 -6.73 2.63 -16.84
C GLN A 104 -8.21 2.99 -16.95
N PHE A 105 -9.02 2.67 -15.93
CA PHE A 105 -10.42 3.12 -15.87
C PHE A 105 -10.52 4.64 -15.79
N VAL A 106 -9.70 5.29 -14.96
CA VAL A 106 -9.61 6.76 -14.87
C VAL A 106 -9.25 7.36 -16.22
N ALA A 107 -8.18 6.89 -16.85
CA ALA A 107 -7.69 7.41 -18.13
C ALA A 107 -8.71 7.27 -19.27
N ARG A 108 -9.61 6.29 -19.17
CA ARG A 108 -10.68 6.03 -20.14
C ARG A 108 -12.00 6.74 -19.80
N GLY A 109 -12.06 7.51 -18.71
CA GLY A 109 -13.29 8.19 -18.28
C GLY A 109 -14.39 7.23 -17.82
N LEU A 110 -14.03 6.06 -17.28
CA LEU A 110 -14.97 5.01 -16.86
C LEU A 110 -15.35 5.10 -15.36
N LEU A 111 -15.02 6.20 -14.69
CA LEU A 111 -15.48 6.46 -13.32
C LEU A 111 -16.77 7.27 -13.34
N LEU A 112 -17.78 6.77 -12.62
CA LEU A 112 -19.03 7.47 -12.39
C LEU A 112 -18.89 8.39 -11.15
N PRO A 113 -19.68 9.47 -11.07
CA PRO A 113 -19.73 10.35 -9.89
C PRO A 113 -20.18 9.64 -8.61
#